data_AF-X1G3A1-F1
#
_entry.id   AF-X1G3A1-F1
#
_cell.length_a   1.000
_cell.length_b   1.000
_cell.length_c   1.000
_cell.angle_alpha   90.00
_cell.angle_beta   90.00
_cell.angle_gamma   90.00
#
_symmetry.space_group_name_H-M   'P 1'
#
loop_
_entity.id
_entity.type
_entity.pdbx_description
1 polymer ?
#
loop_
_entity_poly.entity_id
_entity_poly.type
_entity_poly.pdbx_seq_one_letter_code
_entity_poly.pdbx_strand_id
1 'polypeptide(L)' 'ENVDVSYYCSILVDTLEKWTNDLNIDRLGKYGITIKEVDKIVEKAGLKNNPVQLRREDIMEIVRNRI' A
#
# COMPACT_ATOMS: atom_id res chain seq x y z
N GLU A 1 14.94 -4.27 27.66
CA GLU A 1 15.56 -3.84 26.39
C GLU A 1 14.73 -2.71 25.80
N ASN A 2 15.35 -1.62 25.32
CA ASN A 2 14.62 -0.60 24.57
C ASN A 2 14.42 -1.14 23.15
N VAL A 3 13.23 -1.69 22.91
CA VAL A 3 12.84 -2.16 21.60
C VAL A 3 12.59 -0.94 20.70
N ASP A 4 13.30 -0.86 19.59
CA ASP A 4 13.29 0.27 18.65
C ASP A 4 11.89 0.46 18.01
N VAL A 5 11.52 1.70 17.69
CA VAL A 5 10.25 2.04 17.02
C VAL A 5 10.10 1.25 15.72
N SER A 6 11.20 1.03 14.99
CA SER A 6 11.21 0.23 13.76
C SER A 6 10.68 -1.18 13.99
N TYR A 7 10.99 -1.81 15.12
CA TYR A 7 10.52 -3.15 15.44
C TYR A 7 9.00 -3.19 15.58
N TYR A 8 8.42 -2.25 16.33
CA TYR A 8 6.95 -2.19 16.49
C TYR A 8 6.23 -1.84 15.19
N CYS A 9 6.83 -0.99 14.35
CA CYS A 9 6.32 -0.74 13.00
C CYS A 9 6.31 -2.02 12.15
N SER A 10 7.37 -2.84 12.18
CA SER A 10 7.40 -4.13 11.48
C SER A 10 6.30 -5.08 11.99
N ILE A 11 6.14 -5.22 13.32
CA ILE A 11 5.09 -6.07 13.90
C ILE A 11 3.69 -5.62 13.46
N LEU A 12 3.45 -4.30 13.38
CA LEU A 12 2.17 -3.77 12.90
C LEU A 12 1.93 -4.13 11.43
N VAL A 13 2.94 -3.96 10.56
CA VAL A 13 2.85 -4.33 9.14
C VAL A 13 2.55 -5.82 8.99
N ASP A 14 3.32 -6.68 9.66
CA ASP A 14 3.13 -8.14 9.61
C ASP A 14 1.72 -8.55 10.08
N THR A 15 1.20 -7.88 11.11
CA THR A 15 -0.16 -8.13 11.62
C THR A 15 -1.22 -7.75 10.59
N LEU A 16 -1.08 -6.60 9.92
CA LEU A 16 -2.01 -6.15 8.89
C LEU A 16 -1.95 -7.04 7.64
N GLU A 17 -0.76 -7.50 7.25
CA GLU A 17 -0.60 -8.46 6.15
C GLU A 17 -1.25 -9.80 6.48
N LYS A 18 -1.03 -10.33 7.69
CA LYS A 18 -1.68 -11.54 8.16
C LYS A 18 -3.20 -11.42 8.11
N TRP A 19 -3.78 -10.35 8.65
CA TRP A 19 -5.23 -10.15 8.61
C TRP A 19 -5.76 -10.00 7.18
N THR A 20 -5.03 -9.31 6.31
CA THR A 20 -5.40 -9.18 4.89
C THR A 20 -5.52 -10.56 4.23
N ASN A 21 -4.59 -11.46 4.53
CA ASN A 21 -4.58 -12.84 4.03
C ASN A 21 -5.69 -13.69 4.67
N ASP A 22 -5.80 -13.68 6.01
CA ASP A 22 -6.76 -14.47 6.77
C ASP A 22 -8.22 -14.10 6.43
N LEU A 23 -8.47 -12.81 6.19
CA LEU A 23 -9.78 -12.29 5.77
C LEU A 23 -10.02 -12.39 4.27
N ASN A 24 -9.05 -12.90 3.50
CA ASN A 24 -9.09 -13.03 2.06
C ASN A 24 -9.53 -11.72 1.36
N ILE A 25 -8.94 -10.59 1.78
CA ILE A 25 -9.26 -9.28 1.22
C ILE A 25 -8.66 -9.20 -0.18
N ASP A 26 -9.55 -9.02 -1.15
CA ASP A 26 -9.19 -9.04 -2.56
C ASP A 26 -8.30 -7.86 -2.97
N ARG A 27 -7.35 -8.16 -3.85
CA ARG A 27 -6.49 -7.19 -4.53
C ARG A 27 -7.24 -6.47 -5.66
N LEU A 28 -6.67 -5.35 -6.11
CA LEU A 28 -7.24 -4.54 -7.20
C LEU A 28 -7.40 -5.35 -8.49
N GLY A 29 -6.50 -6.30 -8.75
CA GLY A 29 -6.59 -7.21 -9.90
C GLY A 29 -7.91 -7.96 -10.00
N LYS A 30 -8.50 -8.38 -8.87
CA LYS A 30 -9.78 -9.11 -8.88
C LYS A 30 -10.95 -8.24 -9.35
N TYR A 31 -10.85 -6.93 -9.20
CA TYR A 31 -11.84 -5.96 -9.68
C TYR A 31 -11.60 -5.51 -11.13
N GLY A 32 -10.69 -6.17 -11.85
CA GLY A 32 -10.39 -5.87 -13.25
C GLY A 32 -9.40 -4.72 -13.46
N ILE A 33 -8.76 -4.24 -12.39
CA ILE A 33 -7.69 -3.24 -12.50
C ILE A 33 -6.41 -3.93 -12.96
N THR A 34 -5.82 -3.45 -14.04
CA THR A 34 -4.56 -3.97 -14.56
C THR A 34 -3.45 -2.93 -14.44
N ILE A 35 -2.23 -3.32 -14.81
CA ILE A 35 -1.08 -2.42 -14.85
C ILE A 35 -1.33 -1.18 -15.74
N LYS A 36 -2.22 -1.29 -16.73
CA LYS A 36 -2.56 -0.22 -17.68
C LYS A 36 -3.36 0.92 -17.03
N GLU A 37 -4.08 0.63 -15.94
CA GLU A 37 -4.87 1.64 -15.22
C GLU A 37 -4.06 2.37 -14.15
N VAL A 38 -2.87 1.89 -13.80
CA VAL A 38 -2.05 2.45 -12.70
C VAL A 38 -1.77 3.93 -12.89
N ASP A 39 -1.35 4.36 -14.09
CA ASP A 39 -1.07 5.78 -14.34
C ASP A 39 -2.30 6.66 -14.10
N LYS A 40 -3.50 6.20 -14.48
CA LYS A 40 -4.76 6.93 -14.28
C LYS A 40 -5.12 7.03 -12.80
N ILE A 41 -4.79 6.01 -12.00
CA ILE A 41 -5.00 6.00 -10.55
C ILE A 41 -4.05 7.00 -9.89
N VAL A 42 -2.76 6.96 -10.25
CA VAL A 42 -1.74 7.85 -9.69
C VAL A 42 -2.05 9.32 -9.96
N GLU A 43 -2.51 9.67 -11.16
CA GLU A 43 -2.94 11.04 -11.50
C GLU A 43 -4.09 11.57 -10.62
N LYS A 44 -4.96 10.67 -10.16
CA LYS A 44 -6.11 11.03 -9.32
C LYS A 44 -5.84 10.92 -7.82
N ALA A 45 -4.72 10.31 -7.42
CA ALA A 45 -4.39 10.10 -6.02
C ALA A 45 -4.03 11.44 -5.34
N GLY A 46 -4.86 11.88 -4.40
CA GLY A 46 -4.59 13.07 -3.60
C GLY A 46 -3.69 12.73 -2.41
N LEU A 47 -2.51 13.36 -2.33
CA LEU A 47 -1.55 13.16 -1.23
C LEU A 47 -1.65 14.19 -0.09
N LYS A 48 -2.66 15.08 -0.11
CA LYS A 48 -2.72 16.27 0.75
C LYS A 48 -2.63 16.00 2.26
N ASN A 49 -2.99 14.80 2.70
CA ASN A 49 -3.03 14.42 4.13
C ASN A 49 -2.01 13.33 4.51
N ASN A 50 -1.08 12.97 3.63
CA ASN A 50 -0.07 11.95 3.92
C ASN A 50 1.12 12.61 4.64
N PRO A 51 1.56 12.11 5.82
CA PRO A 51 2.72 12.67 6.54
C PRO A 51 4.03 12.55 5.75
N VAL A 52 4.09 11.64 4.78
CA VAL A 52 5.25 11.46 3.90
C VAL A 52 4.93 12.07 2.53
N GLN A 53 5.83 12.92 2.05
CA GLN A 53 5.79 13.43 0.69
C GLN A 53 6.19 12.31 -0.27
N LEU A 54 5.20 11.67 -0.89
CA LEU A 54 5.42 10.65 -1.91
C LEU A 54 5.55 11.31 -3.29
N ARG A 55 6.51 10.83 -4.08
CA ARG A 55 6.60 11.17 -5.51
C ARG A 55 5.66 10.27 -6.29
N ARG A 56 5.45 10.64 -7.56
CA ARG A 56 4.60 9.87 -8.48
C ARG A 56 5.01 8.40 -8.55
N GLU A 57 6.32 8.15 -8.61
CA GLU A 57 6.91 6.82 -8.74
C GLU A 57 6.64 5.96 -7.49
N ASP A 58 6.69 6.57 -6.30
CA ASP A 58 6.45 5.88 -5.04
C ASP A 58 4.98 5.43 -4.95
N ILE A 59 4.02 6.29 -5.36
CA ILE A 59 2.60 5.92 -5.43
C ILE A 59 2.37 4.82 -6.47
N MET A 60 3.05 4.90 -7.61
CA MET A 60 2.94 3.92 -8.68
C MET A 60 3.35 2.53 -8.21
N GLU A 61 4.45 2.43 -7.46
CA GLU A 61 4.90 1.17 -6.85
C GLU A 61 3.90 0.64 -5.82
N ILE A 62 3.36 1.51 -4.95
CA ILE A 62 2.33 1.13 -3.98
C ILE A 62 1.10 0.55 -4.69
N VAL A 63 0.61 1.21 -5.75
CA VAL A 63 -0.56 0.73 -6.50
C VAL A 63 -0.26 -0.58 -7.22
N ARG A 64 0.95 -0.73 -7.80
CA ARG A 64 1.38 -1.98 -8.46
C ARG A 64 1.42 -3.16 -7.51
N ASN A 65 1.87 -2.97 -6.28
CA ASN A 65 1.90 -4.01 -5.25
C ASN A 65 0.49 -4.47 -4.81
N ARG A 66 -0.55 -3.73 -5.19
CA ARG A 66 -1.95 -4.03 -4.89
C ARG A 66 -2.71 -4.63 -6.07
N ILE A 67 -2.09 -4.81 -7.23
CA ILE A 67 -2.63 -5.61 -8.34
C ILE A 67 -2.51 -7.09 -7.96
#